data_AF-A0A5J5BQ17-F1
#
_entry.id   AF-A0A5J5BQ17-F1
#
_cell.length_a   1.000
_cell.length_b   1.000
_cell.length_c   1.000
_cell.angle_alpha   90.00
_cell.angle_beta   90.00
_cell.angle_gamma   90.00
#
_symmetry.space_group_name_H-M   'P 1'
#
loop_
_entity.id
_entity.type
_entity.pdbx_description
1 polymer ?
#
loop_
_entity_poly.entity_id
_entity_poly.type
_entity_poly.pdbx_seq_one_letter_code
_entity_poly.pdbx_strand_id
1 'polypeptide(L)'
;MAVTTRQRAIQTGKDISSSSGASLIEFPNGLPPAPPRKQKEKLSEVEQQLKKAEAAQRRRMLVEKAARESEAEAIRKILGQDSSRKKREDKIKKRQEELAQERAANAITLTSDTVRWVMGPSGTVVTFPNELGLPSIFDTKPCSYPPPREKCAGPSCTNPYKYRDSKSKLPLCSLQCYKALHEKMKPVGAC
;
A
#
# COMPACT_ATOMS: atom_id res chain seq x y z
N MET A 1 2.95 -37.49 -17.36
CA MET A 1 2.03 -37.64 -18.51
C MET A 1 0.79 -38.37 -18.05
N ALA A 2 -0.41 -37.87 -18.35
CA ALA A 2 -1.68 -38.45 -17.88
C ALA A 2 -2.20 -39.50 -18.88
N VAL A 3 -2.35 -40.75 -18.41
CA VAL A 3 -2.82 -41.86 -19.25
C VAL A 3 -4.33 -41.76 -19.42
N THR A 4 -4.80 -41.68 -20.67
CA THR A 4 -6.23 -41.60 -20.98
C THR A 4 -6.94 -42.90 -20.64
N THR A 5 -8.22 -42.84 -20.26
CA THR A 5 -9.04 -44.00 -19.85
C THR A 5 -8.96 -45.17 -20.83
N ARG A 6 -8.85 -44.87 -22.13
CA ARG A 6 -8.71 -45.88 -23.20
C ARG A 6 -7.39 -46.64 -23.14
N GLN A 7 -6.28 -45.95 -22.86
CA GLN A 7 -4.97 -46.59 -22.73
C GLN A 7 -4.90 -47.46 -21.47
N ARG A 8 -5.60 -47.07 -20.40
CA ARG A 8 -5.67 -47.85 -19.17
C ARG A 8 -6.39 -49.19 -19.38
N ALA A 9 -7.48 -49.21 -20.13
CA ALA A 9 -8.24 -50.43 -20.44
C ALA A 9 -7.47 -51.44 -21.32
N ILE A 10 -6.61 -50.95 -22.23
CA ILE A 10 -5.81 -51.83 -23.10
C ILE A 10 -4.68 -52.51 -22.31
N GLN A 11 -4.10 -51.83 -21.32
CA GLN A 11 -3.05 -52.40 -20.47
C GLN A 11 -3.62 -53.46 -19.52
N THR A 12 -4.78 -53.21 -18.90
CA THR A 12 -5.42 -54.18 -18.00
C THR A 12 -5.82 -55.50 -18.69
N GLY A 13 -6.06 -55.48 -20.01
CA GLY A 13 -6.33 -56.70 -20.77
C GLY A 13 -5.07 -57.49 -21.15
N LYS A 14 -3.88 -56.87 -21.08
CA LYS A 14 -2.60 -57.49 -21.45
C LYS A 14 -1.99 -58.27 -20.29
N ASP A 15 -2.24 -57.85 -19.05
CA ASP A 15 -1.67 -58.45 -17.84
C ASP A 15 -2.41 -59.72 -17.38
N ILE A 16 -3.57 -60.04 -17.98
CA ILE A 16 -4.39 -61.21 -17.60
C ILE A 16 -3.97 -62.49 -18.36
N SER A 17 -3.09 -62.41 -19.36
CA SER A 17 -2.63 -63.60 -20.11
C SER A 17 -1.37 -64.28 -19.56
N SER A 18 -0.92 -63.94 -18.34
CA SER A 18 0.31 -64.53 -17.77
C SER A 18 0.33 -64.64 -16.24
N SER A 19 -0.75 -65.13 -15.62
CA SER A 19 -0.64 -65.73 -14.27
C SER A 19 -1.89 -66.54 -13.92
N SER A 20 -1.70 -67.84 -13.74
CA SER A 20 -2.68 -68.79 -13.20
C SER A 20 -3.22 -68.34 -11.83
N GLY A 21 -4.55 -68.34 -11.65
CA GLY A 21 -5.16 -68.18 -10.31
C GLY A 21 -6.57 -67.60 -10.28
N ALA A 22 -7.57 -68.46 -10.52
CA ALA A 22 -8.95 -68.41 -10.03
C ALA A 22 -9.67 -67.03 -9.91
N SER A 23 -10.58 -66.78 -10.87
CA SER A 23 -11.92 -66.30 -10.54
C SER A 23 -12.91 -67.12 -11.37
N LEU A 24 -13.49 -68.15 -10.75
CA LEU A 24 -14.59 -68.92 -11.29
C LEU A 24 -15.84 -68.03 -11.26
N ILE A 25 -16.09 -67.30 -12.33
CA ILE A 25 -17.43 -66.82 -12.66
C ILE A 25 -17.92 -67.74 -13.78
N GLU A 26 -18.57 -68.82 -13.35
CA GLU A 26 -19.26 -69.75 -14.24
C GLU A 26 -20.58 -69.08 -14.65
N PHE A 27 -20.68 -68.66 -15.92
CA PHE A 27 -21.94 -68.19 -16.50
C PHE A 27 -22.76 -69.43 -16.90
N PRO A 28 -23.87 -69.76 -16.21
CA PRO A 28 -24.55 -71.04 -16.38
C PRO A 28 -25.22 -71.21 -17.75
N ASN A 29 -25.46 -70.12 -18.49
CA ASN A 29 -25.67 -70.15 -19.94
C ASN A 29 -24.58 -69.27 -20.57
N GLY A 30 -23.62 -69.88 -21.29
CA GLY A 30 -22.46 -69.20 -21.85
C GLY A 30 -22.80 -67.91 -22.62
N LEU A 31 -21.84 -66.98 -22.66
CA LEU A 31 -21.96 -65.72 -23.39
C LEU A 31 -22.43 -65.98 -24.85
N PRO A 32 -23.41 -65.22 -25.38
CA PRO A 32 -23.88 -65.43 -26.74
C PRO A 32 -22.71 -65.31 -27.73
N PRO A 33 -22.66 -66.16 -28.77
CA PRO A 33 -21.58 -66.12 -29.74
C PRO A 33 -21.44 -64.70 -30.31
N ALA A 34 -20.21 -64.19 -30.34
CA ALA A 34 -19.94 -62.86 -30.86
C ALA A 34 -20.55 -62.74 -32.27
N PRO A 35 -21.32 -61.66 -32.56
CA PRO A 35 -21.98 -61.53 -33.85
C PRO A 35 -20.95 -61.67 -34.97
N PRO A 36 -21.25 -62.42 -36.04
CA PRO A 36 -20.31 -62.64 -37.12
C PRO A 36 -19.85 -61.28 -37.63
N ARG A 37 -18.54 -61.06 -37.67
CA ARG A 37 -17.96 -59.85 -38.23
C ARG A 37 -18.43 -59.74 -39.66
N LYS A 38 -19.49 -58.95 -39.90
CA LYS A 38 -19.98 -58.60 -41.24
C LYS A 38 -18.75 -58.17 -42.02
N GLN A 39 -18.40 -58.93 -43.04
CA GLN A 39 -17.35 -58.57 -43.97
C GLN A 39 -17.70 -57.18 -44.47
N LYS A 40 -16.82 -56.22 -44.17
CA LYS A 40 -16.98 -54.83 -44.54
C LYS A 40 -17.17 -54.82 -46.06
N GLU A 41 -18.40 -54.57 -46.48
CA GLU A 41 -18.79 -54.41 -47.86
C GLU A 41 -17.75 -53.50 -48.52
N LYS A 42 -17.06 -54.02 -49.55
CA LYS A 42 -16.01 -53.30 -50.24
C LYS A 42 -16.68 -52.16 -50.99
N LEU A 43 -16.90 -51.04 -50.30
CA LEU A 43 -17.36 -49.79 -50.91
C LEU A 43 -16.50 -49.55 -52.15
N SER A 44 -17.16 -49.27 -53.27
CA SER A 44 -16.52 -49.08 -54.58
C SER A 44 -15.35 -48.10 -54.46
N GLU A 45 -14.25 -48.37 -55.18
CA GLU A 45 -13.03 -47.54 -55.12
C GLU A 45 -13.32 -46.05 -55.41
N VAL A 46 -14.31 -45.80 -56.26
CA VAL A 46 -14.79 -44.45 -56.61
C VAL A 46 -15.43 -43.75 -55.41
N GLU A 47 -16.25 -44.45 -54.61
CA GLU A 47 -16.89 -43.89 -53.43
C GLU A 47 -15.88 -43.60 -52.31
N GLN A 48 -14.86 -44.45 -52.16
CA GLN A 48 -13.78 -44.22 -51.21
C GLN A 48 -12.93 -43.00 -51.59
N GLN A 49 -12.69 -42.78 -52.88
CA GLN A 49 -11.98 -41.61 -53.37
C GLN A 49 -12.79 -40.33 -53.15
N LEU A 50 -14.09 -40.33 -53.45
CA LEU A 50 -14.98 -39.18 -53.21
C LEU A 50 -15.05 -38.81 -51.73
N LYS A 51 -15.18 -39.79 -50.83
CA LYS A 51 -15.19 -39.54 -49.38
C LYS A 51 -13.87 -38.97 -48.86
N LYS A 52 -12.74 -39.39 -49.44
CA LYS A 52 -11.41 -38.82 -49.13
C LYS A 52 -11.28 -37.38 -49.63
N ALA A 53 -11.76 -37.08 -50.83
CA ALA A 53 -11.75 -35.73 -51.40
C ALA A 53 -12.63 -34.78 -50.58
N GLU A 54 -13.83 -35.21 -50.18
CA GLU A 54 -14.74 -34.44 -49.34
C GLU A 54 -14.12 -34.18 -47.95
N ALA A 55 -13.51 -35.20 -47.33
CA ALA A 55 -12.82 -35.03 -46.06
C ALA A 55 -11.63 -34.05 -46.16
N ALA A 56 -10.91 -34.06 -47.28
CA ALA A 56 -9.83 -33.11 -47.54
C ALA A 56 -10.34 -31.68 -47.70
N GLN A 57 -11.47 -31.48 -48.39
CA GLN A 57 -12.10 -30.17 -48.53
C GLN A 57 -12.60 -29.63 -47.18
N ARG A 58 -13.27 -30.45 -46.36
CA ARG A 58 -13.69 -30.06 -45.01
C ARG A 58 -12.51 -29.65 -44.13
N ARG A 59 -11.38 -30.36 -44.22
CA ARG A 59 -10.15 -29.99 -43.50
C ARG A 59 -9.60 -28.65 -43.97
N ARG A 60 -9.56 -28.40 -45.28
CA ARG A 60 -9.11 -27.10 -45.84
C ARG A 60 -9.98 -25.95 -45.34
N MET A 61 -11.30 -26.12 -45.35
CA MET A 61 -12.24 -25.11 -44.86
C MET A 61 -12.05 -24.80 -43.37
N LEU A 62 -11.84 -25.83 -42.53
CA LEU A 62 -11.60 -25.62 -41.09
C LEU A 62 -10.29 -24.88 -40.83
N VAL A 63 -9.23 -25.20 -41.58
CA VAL A 63 -7.95 -24.51 -41.46
C VAL A 63 -8.05 -23.07 -41.90
N GLU A 64 -8.70 -22.79 -43.04
CA GLU A 64 -8.90 -21.42 -43.51
C GLU A 64 -9.75 -20.60 -42.53
N LYS A 65 -10.80 -21.20 -41.98
CA LYS A 65 -11.64 -20.54 -40.95
C LYS A 65 -10.82 -20.23 -39.69
N ALA A 66 -10.04 -21.19 -39.19
CA ALA A 66 -9.18 -20.98 -38.05
C ALA A 66 -8.11 -19.91 -38.32
N ALA A 67 -7.54 -19.89 -39.52
CA ALA A 67 -6.57 -18.87 -39.94
C ALA A 67 -7.21 -17.47 -39.91
N ARG A 68 -8.39 -17.30 -40.54
CA ARG A 68 -9.10 -16.01 -40.53
C ARG A 68 -9.49 -15.55 -39.13
N GLU A 69 -9.96 -16.45 -38.27
CA GLU A 69 -10.30 -16.12 -36.89
C GLU A 69 -9.06 -15.68 -36.09
N SER A 70 -7.92 -16.36 -36.30
CA SER A 70 -6.65 -16.00 -35.65
C SER A 70 -6.09 -14.66 -36.13
N GLU A 71 -6.22 -14.36 -37.43
CA GLU A 71 -5.83 -13.07 -38.01
C GLU A 71 -6.71 -11.94 -37.46
N ALA A 72 -8.03 -12.15 -37.39
CA ALA A 72 -8.96 -11.18 -36.82
C ALA A 72 -8.72 -10.93 -35.32
N GLU A 73 -8.34 -11.96 -34.56
CA GLU A 73 -7.92 -11.80 -33.17
C GLU A 73 -6.60 -11.04 -33.04
N ALA A 74 -5.61 -11.34 -33.88
CA ALA A 74 -4.35 -10.61 -33.91
C ALA A 74 -4.56 -9.12 -34.23
N ILE A 75 -5.40 -8.80 -35.22
CA ILE A 75 -5.76 -7.42 -35.56
C ILE A 75 -6.44 -6.71 -34.38
N ARG A 76 -7.43 -7.34 -33.73
CA ARG A 76 -8.10 -6.77 -32.54
C ARG A 76 -7.13 -6.46 -31.40
N LYS A 77 -6.14 -7.33 -31.19
CA LYS A 77 -5.10 -7.17 -30.18
C LYS A 77 -4.14 -6.03 -30.50
N ILE A 78 -3.76 -5.86 -31.77
CA ILE A 78 -2.90 -4.75 -32.23
C ILE A 78 -3.65 -3.42 -32.15
N LEU A 79 -4.91 -3.36 -32.58
CA LEU A 79 -5.74 -2.16 -32.49
C LEU A 79 -6.14 -1.79 -31.05
N GLY A 80 -5.87 -2.66 -30.07
CA GLY A 80 -6.21 -2.42 -28.66
C GLY A 80 -7.71 -2.29 -28.41
N GLN A 81 -8.55 -2.89 -29.27
CA GLN A 81 -10.02 -2.85 -29.17
C GLN A 81 -10.58 -3.70 -28.02
N ASP A 82 -9.71 -4.41 -27.28
CA ASP A 82 -10.06 -5.07 -26.03
C ASP A 82 -10.35 -4.04 -24.92
N SER A 83 -11.56 -3.49 -24.97
CA SER A 83 -12.12 -2.53 -24.00
C SER A 83 -12.02 -3.01 -22.54
N SER A 84 -11.98 -4.33 -22.32
CA SER A 84 -11.85 -4.95 -20.99
C SER A 84 -10.46 -4.75 -20.37
N ARG A 85 -9.39 -4.79 -21.17
CA ARG A 85 -8.01 -4.62 -20.67
C ARG A 85 -7.74 -3.16 -20.33
N LYS A 86 -8.12 -2.25 -21.23
CA LYS A 86 -8.01 -0.80 -21.00
C LYS A 86 -8.80 -0.35 -19.76
N LYS A 87 -10.05 -0.82 -19.60
CA LYS A 87 -10.88 -0.54 -18.42
C LYS A 87 -10.29 -1.09 -17.11
N ARG A 88 -9.58 -2.22 -17.16
CA ARG A 88 -8.90 -2.80 -15.99
C ARG A 88 -7.66 -1.97 -15.60
N GLU A 89 -6.86 -1.58 -16.58
CA GLU A 89 -5.67 -0.75 -16.37
C GLU A 89 -6.05 0.64 -15.83
N ASP A 90 -7.09 1.27 -16.39
CA ASP A 90 -7.59 2.57 -15.91
C ASP A 90 -8.10 2.48 -14.46
N LYS A 91 -8.78 1.39 -14.09
CA LYS A 91 -9.26 1.17 -12.71
C LYS A 91 -8.11 1.00 -11.72
N ILE A 92 -7.03 0.33 -12.13
CA ILE A 92 -5.82 0.18 -11.31
C ILE A 92 -5.12 1.51 -11.15
N LYS A 93 -4.97 2.27 -12.24
CA LYS A 93 -4.33 3.58 -12.22
C LYS A 93 -5.10 4.57 -11.35
N LYS A 94 -6.43 4.63 -11.49
CA LYS A 94 -7.30 5.45 -10.64
C LYS A 94 -7.16 5.09 -9.16
N ARG A 95 -7.11 3.80 -8.83
CA ARG A 95 -6.92 3.35 -7.44
C ARG A 95 -5.54 3.75 -6.88
N GLN A 96 -4.49 3.71 -7.71
CA GLN A 96 -3.16 4.16 -7.30
C GLN A 96 -3.10 5.66 -7.07
N GLU A 97 -3.72 6.45 -7.97
CA GLU A 97 -3.81 7.90 -7.84
C GLU A 97 -4.61 8.30 -6.58
N GLU A 98 -5.74 7.64 -6.31
CA GLU A 98 -6.55 7.87 -5.11
C GLU A 98 -5.75 7.56 -3.83
N LEU A 99 -5.02 6.45 -3.80
CA LEU A 99 -4.19 6.06 -2.65
C LEU A 99 -3.00 7.00 -2.47
N ALA A 100 -2.42 7.52 -3.57
CA ALA A 100 -1.38 8.54 -3.51
C ALA A 100 -1.92 9.89 -3.00
N GLN A 101 -3.12 10.28 -3.42
CA GLN A 101 -3.78 11.50 -2.99
C GLN A 101 -4.17 11.43 -1.51
N GLU A 102 -4.69 10.30 -1.06
CA GLU A 102 -4.99 10.04 0.36
C GLU A 102 -3.71 10.11 1.21
N ARG A 103 -2.60 9.51 0.75
CA ARG A 103 -1.30 9.61 1.43
C ARG A 103 -0.78 11.03 1.49
N ALA A 104 -0.92 11.80 0.41
CA ALA A 104 -0.51 13.21 0.40
C ALA A 104 -1.36 14.04 1.36
N ALA A 105 -2.68 13.86 1.36
CA ALA A 105 -3.58 14.53 2.29
C ALA A 105 -3.27 14.18 3.75
N ASN A 106 -3.07 12.89 4.05
CA ASN A 106 -2.69 12.44 5.39
C ASN A 106 -1.30 12.93 5.81
N ALA A 107 -0.35 13.08 4.90
CA ALA A 107 0.95 13.66 5.20
C ALA A 107 0.80 15.13 5.60
N ILE A 108 -0.03 15.89 4.89
CA ILE A 108 -0.30 17.30 5.19
C ILE A 108 -0.95 17.42 6.57
N THR A 109 -1.99 16.63 6.87
CA THR A 109 -2.67 16.68 8.18
C THR A 109 -1.76 16.27 9.34
N LEU A 110 -0.88 15.27 9.15
CA LEU A 110 0.11 14.92 10.16
C LEU A 110 1.14 16.04 10.35
N THR A 111 1.55 16.71 9.28
CA THR A 111 2.57 17.76 9.36
C THR A 111 2.08 19.04 10.02
N SER A 112 0.77 19.29 10.11
CA SER A 112 0.25 20.47 10.82
C SER A 112 0.29 20.31 12.34
N ASP A 113 0.13 19.09 12.87
CA ASP A 113 -0.16 18.90 14.31
C ASP A 113 0.89 18.04 15.05
N THR A 114 1.93 17.57 14.37
CA THR A 114 2.95 16.68 14.97
C THR A 114 4.39 17.15 14.75
N VAL A 115 5.19 17.10 15.82
CA VAL A 115 6.65 17.31 15.76
C VAL A 115 7.32 16.02 15.29
N ARG A 116 8.17 16.10 14.26
CA ARG A 116 8.90 14.94 13.72
C ARG A 116 10.31 14.85 14.28
N TRP A 117 10.70 13.66 14.74
CA TRP A 117 12.05 13.36 15.19
C TRP A 117 12.67 12.30 14.27
N VAL A 118 13.80 12.63 13.63
CA VAL A 118 14.55 11.70 12.76
C VAL A 118 15.99 11.59 13.26
N MET A 119 16.44 10.37 13.56
CA MET A 119 17.83 10.07 13.91
C MET A 119 18.53 9.44 12.71
N GLY A 120 19.63 10.02 12.26
CA GLY A 120 20.46 9.51 11.18
C GLY A 120 21.94 9.48 11.54
N PRO A 121 22.80 8.86 10.72
CA PRO A 121 24.24 8.81 10.95
C PRO A 121 24.92 10.18 10.95
N SER A 122 24.33 11.17 10.25
CA SER A 122 24.78 12.56 10.22
C SER A 122 24.28 13.40 11.40
N GLY A 123 23.43 12.84 12.27
CA GLY A 123 22.86 13.53 13.43
C GLY A 123 21.35 13.38 13.55
N THR A 124 20.80 14.04 14.55
CA THR A 124 19.37 14.02 14.89
C THR A 124 18.72 15.32 14.47
N VAL A 125 17.63 15.24 13.72
CA VAL A 125 16.85 16.39 13.24
C VAL A 125 15.45 16.33 13.85
N VAL A 126 15.07 17.41 14.54
CA VAL A 126 13.73 17.62 15.08
C VAL A 126 13.05 18.72 14.28
N THR A 127 11.93 18.41 13.62
CA THR A 127 11.18 19.34 12.78
C THR A 127 9.88 19.73 13.47
N PHE A 128 9.71 21.03 13.71
CA PHE A 128 8.49 21.60 14.26
C PHE A 128 7.57 22.09 13.14
N PRO A 129 6.25 21.92 13.26
CA PRO A 129 5.31 22.43 12.29
C PRO A 129 5.19 23.96 12.38
N ASN A 130 4.97 24.61 11.24
CA ASN A 130 4.91 26.09 11.18
C ASN A 130 3.81 26.68 12.05
N GLU A 131 2.69 25.96 12.23
CA GLU A 131 1.53 26.45 12.99
C GLU A 131 1.79 26.49 14.51
N LEU A 132 2.57 25.55 15.05
CA LEU A 132 2.87 25.48 16.49
C LEU A 132 4.05 26.39 16.89
N GLY A 133 4.83 26.86 15.91
CA GLY A 133 6.02 27.66 16.15
C GLY A 133 7.15 26.86 16.82
N LEU A 134 8.24 27.56 17.16
CA LEU A 134 9.36 26.98 17.89
C LEU A 134 9.12 27.11 19.41
N PRO A 135 9.48 26.08 20.21
CA PRO A 135 9.40 26.17 21.65
C PRO A 135 10.25 27.31 22.23
N SER A 136 9.78 27.94 23.30
CA SER A 136 10.45 29.09 23.95
C SER A 136 11.83 28.77 24.55
N ILE A 137 12.24 27.50 24.59
CA ILE A 137 13.59 27.09 24.97
C ILE A 137 14.64 27.57 23.96
N PHE A 138 14.24 27.82 22.71
CA PHE A 138 15.10 28.39 21.67
C PHE A 138 15.23 29.91 21.79
N ASP A 139 14.34 30.55 22.56
CA ASP A 139 14.42 31.97 22.90
C ASP A 139 15.50 32.18 23.96
N THR A 140 16.75 32.10 23.53
CA THR A 140 17.88 32.48 24.38
C THR A 140 17.86 33.99 24.58
N LYS A 141 17.16 34.44 25.62
CA LYS A 141 17.35 35.80 26.12
C LYS A 141 18.81 35.91 26.57
N PRO A 142 19.59 36.88 26.08
CA PRO A 142 20.96 37.05 26.54
C PRO A 142 20.92 37.31 28.05
N CYS A 143 21.33 36.30 28.82
CA CYS A 143 21.51 36.42 30.25
C CYS A 143 22.76 37.27 30.46
N SER A 144 22.59 38.57 30.69
CA SER A 144 23.70 39.43 31.09
C SER A 144 24.05 39.14 32.54
N TYR A 145 25.20 38.51 32.77
CA TYR A 145 25.78 38.39 34.10
C TYR A 145 26.86 39.47 34.29
N PRO A 146 26.86 40.21 35.42
CA PRO A 146 25.91 40.15 36.52
C PRO A 146 24.55 40.77 36.19
N PRO A 147 23.45 40.33 36.85
CA PRO A 147 22.12 40.93 36.65
C PRO A 147 22.16 42.46 36.81
N PRO A 148 21.38 43.21 36.02
CA PRO A 148 21.27 44.65 36.18
C PRO A 148 20.93 45.01 37.63
N ARG A 149 21.68 45.94 38.22
CA ARG A 149 21.46 46.36 39.60
C ARG A 149 20.06 46.97 39.75
N GLU A 150 19.36 46.57 40.81
CA GLU A 150 18.08 47.17 41.18
C GLU A 150 18.23 48.69 41.39
N LYS A 151 17.23 49.45 40.93
CA LYS A 151 17.16 50.90 41.10
C LYS A 151 16.56 51.25 42.46
N CYS A 152 16.92 52.42 42.98
CA CYS A 152 16.37 52.96 44.22
C CYS A 152 14.85 53.20 44.09
N ALA A 153 14.08 52.77 45.09
CA ALA A 153 12.64 52.97 45.18
C ALA A 153 12.24 54.40 45.59
N GLY A 154 13.20 55.28 45.88
CA GLY A 154 12.95 56.68 46.19
C GLY A 154 12.15 57.38 45.08
N PRO A 155 11.24 58.30 45.43
CA PRO A 155 10.42 58.97 44.43
C PRO A 155 11.30 59.72 43.42
N SER A 156 11.08 59.45 42.13
CA SER A 156 11.85 60.01 41.01
C SER A 156 13.35 59.68 41.02
N CYS A 157 13.79 58.68 41.79
CA CYS A 157 15.18 58.27 41.83
C CYS A 157 15.48 57.17 40.81
N THR A 158 16.54 57.34 40.02
CA THR A 158 17.01 56.31 39.04
C THR A 158 18.37 55.74 39.44
N ASN A 159 18.92 56.15 40.59
CA ASN A 159 20.23 55.71 41.06
C ASN A 159 20.22 54.22 41.43
N PRO A 160 21.37 53.53 41.29
CA PRO A 160 21.52 52.16 41.78
C PRO A 160 21.35 52.11 43.30
N TYR A 161 20.73 51.04 43.80
CA TYR A 161 20.55 50.87 45.24
C TYR A 161 21.90 50.65 45.97
N LYS A 162 21.96 51.07 47.23
CA LYS A 162 23.10 50.87 48.14
C LYS A 162 22.76 49.96 49.32
N TYR A 163 21.58 50.12 49.90
CA TYR A 163 21.10 49.32 51.04
C TYR A 163 19.60 49.06 50.93
N ARG A 164 19.11 48.03 51.61
CA ARG A 164 17.68 47.78 51.76
C ARG A 164 17.21 48.25 53.11
N ASP A 165 16.08 48.96 53.14
CA ASP A 165 15.43 49.31 54.40
C ASP A 165 14.93 48.02 55.08
N SER A 166 15.22 47.86 56.36
CA SER A 166 14.82 46.68 57.11
C SER A 166 13.31 46.56 57.28
N LYS A 167 12.59 47.70 57.30
CA LYS A 167 11.14 47.78 57.50
C LYS A 167 10.36 47.62 56.18
N SER A 168 10.63 48.47 55.19
CA SER A 168 9.93 48.42 53.90
C SER A 168 10.48 47.37 52.93
N LYS A 169 11.67 46.81 53.20
CA LYS A 169 12.43 45.93 52.29
C LYS A 169 12.74 46.54 50.93
N LEU A 170 12.55 47.85 50.75
CA LEU A 170 12.76 48.54 49.48
C LEU A 170 14.24 48.89 49.27
N PRO A 171 14.74 48.81 48.01
CA PRO A 171 16.08 49.23 47.65
C PRO A 171 16.23 50.76 47.74
N LEU A 172 17.26 51.24 48.43
CA LEU A 172 17.50 52.67 48.64
C LEU A 172 18.95 53.06 48.36
N CYS A 173 19.16 54.27 47.82
CA CYS A 173 20.50 54.81 47.55
C CYS A 173 21.00 55.85 48.57
N SER A 174 20.09 56.51 49.32
CA SER A 174 20.42 57.57 50.27
C SER A 174 19.36 57.75 51.36
N LEU A 175 19.76 58.37 52.48
CA LEU A 175 18.85 58.71 53.57
C LEU A 175 17.76 59.71 53.17
N GLN A 176 17.99 60.54 52.16
CA GLN A 176 16.95 61.43 51.61
C GLN A 176 15.82 60.61 50.97
N CYS A 177 16.16 59.58 50.17
CA CYS A 177 15.17 58.67 49.60
C CYS A 177 14.46 57.83 50.68
N TYR A 178 15.17 57.44 51.75
CA TYR A 178 14.56 56.81 52.92
C TYR A 178 13.48 57.69 53.56
N LYS A 179 13.83 58.95 53.87
CA LYS A 179 12.89 59.90 54.47
C LYS A 179 11.71 60.17 53.55
N ALA A 180 11.95 60.41 52.26
CA ALA A 180 10.91 60.68 51.28
C ALA A 180 9.94 59.49 51.09
N LEU A 181 10.43 58.25 51.20
CA LEU A 181 9.56 57.07 51.20
C LEU A 181 8.74 56.96 52.49
N HIS A 182 9.37 57.13 53.65
CA HIS A 182 8.70 57.01 54.95
C HIS A 182 7.75 58.17 55.24
N GLU A 183 8.00 59.37 54.70
CA GLU A 183 7.11 60.52 54.78
C GLU A 183 5.83 60.29 53.97
N LYS A 184 5.93 59.65 52.81
CA LYS A 184 4.76 59.23 52.00
C LYS A 184 4.01 58.03 52.61
N MET A 185 4.70 57.19 53.38
CA MET A 185 4.09 56.05 54.08
C MET A 185 3.45 56.42 55.42
N LYS A 186 3.74 57.61 55.97
CA LYS A 186 2.92 58.12 57.07
C LYS A 186 1.50 58.28 56.52
N PRO A 187 0.50 57.58 57.07
CA PRO A 187 -0.86 57.86 56.70
C PRO A 187 -1.08 59.35 56.98
N VAL A 188 -1.55 60.09 55.97
CA VAL A 188 -2.17 61.39 56.20
C VAL A 188 -3.21 61.12 57.27
N GLY A 189 -2.91 61.52 58.51
CA GLY A 189 -3.75 61.23 59.66
C GLY A 189 -5.14 61.76 59.37
N ALA A 190 -6.13 60.89 59.52
CA ALA A 190 -7.53 61.27 59.44
C ALA A 190 -7.78 62.47 60.37
N CYS A 191 -8.36 63.52 59.80
CA CYS A 191 -8.87 64.69 60.51
C CYS A 191 -9.92 64.32 61.55
#